data_AF-A0A0D3KMG0-F1
#
_entry.id   AF-A0A0D3KMG0-F1
#
_cell.length_a   1.000
_cell.length_b   1.000
_cell.length_c   1.000
_cell.angle_alpha   90.00
_cell.angle_beta   90.00
_cell.angle_gamma   90.00
#
_symmetry.space_group_name_H-M   'P 1'
#
loop_
_entity.id
_entity.type
_entity.pdbx_description
1 polymer ?
#
loop_
_entity_poly.entity_id
_entity_poly.type
_entity_poly.pdbx_seq_one_letter_code
_entity_poly.pdbx_strand_id
1 'polypeptide(L)'
;LGKGQFGRVFRGSCDGTTLCDVGCSEGDVAIKVMPDGAPSYEQSRLALEAKVMRAMSGVRGFPVLHYDGRQTVFGRPSDVLVMDMLGPSVRSLLHRHPLGASRAVRKVGHDVVRCLRELHAAGFIHNDLKPLNILFGAAGTGREEEAHVLDFGMVTSTGCLQEAVEGCELSAGGATPLYANLAQLEGRPTAPVDDIESLWYCLAFLEGGELPW
;
A
#
# COMPACT_ATOMS: atom_id res chain seq x y z
N LEU A 1 3.01 8.04 12.79
CA LEU A 1 2.03 8.28 11.70
C LEU A 1 0.80 7.41 11.86
N GLY A 2 0.96 6.16 12.31
CA GLY A 2 -0.15 5.29 12.70
C GLY A 2 0.36 3.92 13.11
N LYS A 3 -0.58 3.02 13.44
CA LYS A 3 -0.33 1.58 13.48
C LYS A 3 -0.81 1.03 12.13
N GLY A 4 0.09 0.49 11.32
CA GLY A 4 -0.29 -0.30 10.15
C GLY A 4 -0.87 -1.65 10.58
N GLN A 5 -1.37 -2.44 9.64
CA GLN A 5 -1.98 -3.73 9.95
C GLN A 5 -0.97 -4.71 10.59
N PHE A 6 0.33 -4.56 10.33
CA PHE A 6 1.39 -5.52 10.73
C PHE A 6 2.61 -4.84 11.39
N GLY A 7 2.53 -3.56 11.75
CA GLY A 7 3.69 -2.83 12.24
C GLY A 7 3.39 -1.39 12.62
N ARG A 8 4.39 -0.70 13.16
CA ARG A 8 4.27 0.74 13.46
C ARG A 8 4.93 1.55 12.36
N VAL A 9 4.23 2.59 11.90
CA VAL A 9 4.74 3.51 10.89
C VAL A 9 5.09 4.84 11.56
N PHE A 10 6.37 5.19 11.46
CA PHE A 10 6.96 6.40 12.01
C PHE A 10 7.29 7.38 10.89
N ARG A 11 7.34 8.66 11.24
CA ARG A 11 7.95 9.69 10.39
C ARG A 11 9.42 9.77 10.76
N GLY A 12 10.30 9.71 9.78
CA GLY A 12 11.72 9.99 9.94
C GLY A 12 12.13 11.17 9.06
N SER A 13 13.36 11.62 9.23
CA SER A 13 14.00 12.63 8.38
C SER A 13 15.28 12.02 7.79
N CYS A 14 15.46 12.19 6.49
CA CYS A 14 16.67 11.83 5.77
C CYS A 14 17.51 13.09 5.56
N ASP A 15 18.77 13.05 5.95
CA ASP A 15 19.76 14.15 5.82
C ASP A 15 20.55 14.08 4.52
N GLY A 16 20.10 13.27 3.56
CA GLY A 16 20.75 13.08 2.26
C GLY A 16 22.06 12.28 2.29
N THR A 17 22.54 11.85 3.47
CA THR A 17 23.86 11.21 3.61
C THR A 17 23.83 9.88 4.37
N THR A 18 22.82 9.64 5.21
CA THR A 18 22.84 8.53 6.19
C THR A 18 22.08 7.27 5.76
N LEU A 19 21.31 7.29 4.66
CA LEU A 19 20.64 6.10 4.10
C LEU A 19 21.29 5.72 2.75
N CYS A 20 22.07 4.64 2.82
CA CYS A 20 22.99 4.02 1.86
C CYS A 20 22.53 3.95 0.38
N ASP A 21 23.51 4.08 -0.53
CA ASP A 21 23.60 3.68 -1.95
C ASP A 21 22.55 4.13 -2.99
N VAL A 22 21.36 4.59 -2.59
CA VAL A 22 20.27 4.91 -3.55
C VAL A 22 19.97 6.42 -3.65
N GLY A 23 20.69 7.27 -2.93
CA GLY A 23 20.50 8.73 -3.02
C GLY A 23 19.12 9.14 -2.53
N CYS A 24 18.92 9.11 -1.21
CA CYS A 24 17.74 9.71 -0.60
C CYS A 24 17.89 11.25 -0.63
N SER A 25 16.93 11.97 -1.20
CA SER A 25 16.94 13.45 -1.12
C SER A 25 16.65 13.89 0.32
N GLU A 26 17.23 15.01 0.77
CA GLU A 26 16.87 15.61 2.05
C GLU A 26 15.34 15.76 2.17
N GLY A 27 14.75 15.25 3.24
CA GLY A 27 13.29 15.27 3.39
C GLY A 27 12.72 14.28 4.39
N ASP A 28 11.40 14.32 4.55
CA ASP A 28 10.67 13.37 5.38
C ASP A 28 10.57 12.00 4.70
N VAL A 29 10.70 10.95 5.50
CA VAL A 29 10.51 9.55 5.08
C VAL A 29 9.51 8.85 5.99
N ALA A 30 8.85 7.82 5.46
CA ALA A 30 8.05 6.89 6.24
C ALA A 30 8.89 5.66 6.61
N ILE A 31 8.88 5.29 7.90
CA ILE A 31 9.64 4.16 8.43
C ILE A 31 8.65 3.14 8.98
N LYS A 32 8.53 1.98 8.33
CA LYS A 32 7.73 0.84 8.81
C LYS A 32 8.65 -0.10 9.57
N VAL A 33 8.28 -0.40 10.82
CA VAL A 33 9.10 -1.22 11.73
C VAL A 33 8.30 -2.44 12.18
N MET A 34 8.93 -3.60 12.06
CA MET A 34 8.43 -4.89 12.54
C MET A 34 9.44 -5.50 13.51
N PRO A 35 9.11 -5.61 14.81
CA PRO A 35 10.02 -6.16 15.80
C PRO A 35 10.20 -7.67 15.64
N ASP A 36 11.39 -8.16 16.03
CA ASP A 36 11.64 -9.58 16.19
C ASP A 36 10.57 -10.23 17.11
N GLY A 37 10.15 -11.44 16.75
CA GLY A 37 9.09 -12.18 17.44
C GLY A 37 7.67 -11.84 16.99
N ALA A 38 7.50 -10.95 16.00
CA ALA A 38 6.25 -10.85 15.25
C ALA A 38 5.89 -12.23 14.62
N PRO A 39 4.60 -12.56 14.44
CA PRO A 39 4.21 -13.79 13.77
C PRO A 39 4.87 -13.94 12.40
N SER A 40 5.24 -15.17 12.02
CA SER A 40 5.93 -15.44 10.76
C SER A 40 5.16 -14.93 9.53
N TYR A 41 3.83 -15.00 9.54
CA TYR A 41 3.02 -14.47 8.45
C TYR A 41 3.18 -12.94 8.31
N GLU A 42 3.35 -12.18 9.39
CA GLU A 42 3.56 -10.73 9.30
C GLU A 42 4.92 -10.44 8.65
N GLN A 43 5.96 -11.18 9.04
CA GLN A 43 7.31 -11.07 8.47
C GLN A 43 7.30 -11.37 6.97
N SER A 44 6.61 -12.43 6.54
CA SER A 44 6.45 -12.76 5.12
C SER A 44 5.73 -11.65 4.35
N ARG A 45 4.73 -10.98 4.96
CA ARG A 45 4.02 -9.86 4.33
C ARG A 45 4.91 -8.62 4.17
N LEU A 46 5.76 -8.30 5.15
CA LEU A 46 6.71 -7.20 5.04
C LEU A 46 7.76 -7.47 3.96
N ALA A 47 8.25 -8.71 3.87
CA ALA A 47 9.18 -9.12 2.83
C ALA A 47 8.55 -9.02 1.43
N LEU A 48 7.28 -9.42 1.30
CA LEU A 48 6.52 -9.26 0.08
C LEU A 48 6.33 -7.78 -0.29
N GLU A 49 6.06 -6.93 0.68
CA GLU A 49 5.92 -5.49 0.47
C GLU A 49 7.21 -4.86 -0.07
N ALA A 50 8.36 -5.18 0.53
CA ALA A 50 9.66 -4.75 0.03
C ALA A 50 9.91 -5.24 -1.41
N LYS A 51 9.55 -6.50 -1.72
CA LYS A 51 9.70 -7.08 -3.06
C LYS A 51 8.88 -6.32 -4.11
N VAL A 52 7.61 -6.05 -3.82
CA VAL A 52 6.72 -5.34 -4.75
C VAL A 52 7.18 -3.89 -4.90
N MET A 53 7.54 -3.20 -3.82
CA MET A 53 8.03 -1.82 -3.90
C MET A 53 9.31 -1.69 -4.73
N ARG A 54 10.23 -2.66 -4.65
CA ARG A 54 11.40 -2.70 -5.54
C ARG A 54 11.00 -2.88 -7.01
N ALA A 55 10.08 -3.80 -7.29
CA ALA A 55 9.61 -4.05 -8.65
C ALA A 55 8.88 -2.84 -9.26
N MET A 56 8.18 -2.06 -8.43
CA MET A 56 7.44 -0.87 -8.84
C MET A 56 8.25 0.43 -8.69
N SER A 57 9.53 0.36 -8.33
CA SER A 57 10.36 1.55 -8.13
C SER A 57 10.46 2.38 -9.41
N GLY A 58 10.26 3.70 -9.29
CA GLY A 58 10.23 4.63 -10.43
C GLY A 58 8.90 4.64 -11.20
N VAL A 59 7.97 3.73 -10.92
CA VAL A 59 6.62 3.76 -11.51
C VAL A 59 5.78 4.80 -10.79
N ARG A 60 5.21 5.75 -11.55
CA ARG A 60 4.37 6.82 -10.98
C ARG A 60 3.20 6.23 -10.18
N GLY A 61 2.92 6.78 -9.00
CA GLY A 61 1.83 6.32 -8.12
C GLY A 61 2.21 5.14 -7.20
N PHE A 62 3.49 4.78 -7.17
CA PHE A 62 4.08 3.89 -6.17
C PHE A 62 5.17 4.66 -5.41
N PRO A 63 5.23 4.54 -4.08
CA PRO A 63 6.31 5.14 -3.29
C PRO A 63 7.63 4.39 -3.51
N VAL A 64 8.73 5.13 -3.53
CA VAL A 64 10.08 4.58 -3.62
C VAL A 64 10.48 3.96 -2.28
N LEU A 65 11.02 2.74 -2.32
CA LEU A 65 11.70 2.12 -1.19
C LEU A 65 13.17 2.58 -1.18
N HIS A 66 13.57 3.29 -0.13
CA HIS A 66 14.94 3.77 0.05
C HIS A 66 15.83 2.77 0.79
N TYR A 67 15.24 1.98 1.69
CA TYR A 67 15.97 0.99 2.47
C TYR A 67 15.04 -0.13 2.91
N ASP A 68 15.54 -1.36 2.88
CA ASP A 68 14.96 -2.48 3.60
C ASP A 68 16.05 -3.35 4.23
N GLY A 69 15.87 -3.69 5.50
CA GLY A 69 16.84 -4.52 6.20
C GLY A 69 16.64 -4.53 7.70
N ARG A 70 17.49 -5.27 8.39
CA ARG A 70 17.47 -5.38 9.85
C ARG A 70 18.12 -4.18 10.52
N GLN A 71 17.46 -3.64 11.54
CA GLN A 71 17.99 -2.60 12.41
C GLN A 71 17.56 -2.79 13.86
N THR A 72 18.34 -2.22 14.79
CA THR A 72 17.92 -2.13 16.19
C THR A 72 17.06 -0.90 16.39
N VAL A 73 15.77 -1.09 16.63
CA VAL A 73 14.80 -0.01 16.87
C VAL A 73 14.26 -0.12 18.29
N PHE A 74 14.36 0.96 19.08
CA PHE A 74 13.99 0.98 20.50
C PHE A 74 14.62 -0.16 21.33
N GLY A 75 15.88 -0.49 21.04
CA GLY A 75 16.63 -1.54 21.75
C GLY A 75 16.25 -2.97 21.37
N ARG A 76 15.49 -3.17 20.28
CA ARG A 76 15.12 -4.51 19.78
C ARG A 76 15.51 -4.66 18.32
N PRO A 77 16.06 -5.81 17.89
CA PRO A 77 16.22 -6.10 16.47
C PRO A 77 14.84 -6.10 15.79
N SER A 78 14.76 -5.51 14.61
CA SER A 78 13.53 -5.31 13.85
C SER A 78 13.83 -5.31 12.36
N ASP A 79 12.91 -5.80 11.55
CA ASP A 79 12.88 -5.54 10.11
C ASP A 79 12.33 -4.14 9.87
N VAL A 80 13.00 -3.38 9.01
CA VAL A 80 12.70 -1.97 8.76
C VAL A 80 12.60 -1.72 7.27
N LEU A 81 11.52 -1.05 6.85
CA LEU A 81 11.39 -0.44 5.52
C LEU A 81 11.41 1.08 5.67
N VAL A 82 12.22 1.75 4.86
CA VAL A 82 12.23 3.21 4.71
C VAL A 82 11.79 3.55 3.30
N MET A 83 10.78 4.40 3.18
CA MET A 83 10.14 4.73 1.90
C MET A 83 9.70 6.20 1.85
N ASP A 84 9.29 6.64 0.67
CA ASP A 84 8.74 7.99 0.48
C ASP A 84 7.68 8.31 1.55
N MET A 85 7.78 9.50 2.14
CA MET A 85 6.70 10.04 2.95
C MET A 85 5.56 10.48 2.03
N LEU A 86 4.37 9.95 2.28
CA LEU A 86 3.15 10.34 1.56
C LEU A 86 2.24 11.23 2.43
N GLY A 87 1.28 11.86 1.77
CA GLY A 87 0.26 12.70 2.38
C GLY A 87 -0.86 11.89 3.06
N PRO A 88 -2.02 12.51 3.31
CA PRO A 88 -3.15 11.83 3.92
C PRO A 88 -3.73 10.76 2.98
N SER A 89 -4.40 9.77 3.57
CA SER A 89 -5.19 8.80 2.81
C SER A 89 -6.38 9.46 2.11
N VAL A 90 -6.83 8.88 1.01
CA VAL A 90 -8.02 9.35 0.27
C VAL A 90 -9.28 9.24 1.11
N ARG A 91 -9.30 8.40 2.17
CA ARG A 91 -10.37 8.40 3.19
C ARG A 91 -10.60 9.79 3.81
N SER A 92 -9.58 10.65 3.85
CA SER A 92 -9.72 12.02 4.34
C SER A 92 -10.69 12.87 3.50
N LEU A 93 -11.00 12.48 2.26
CA LEU A 93 -12.01 13.12 1.43
C LEU A 93 -13.39 13.12 2.08
N LEU A 94 -13.76 12.08 2.82
CA LEU A 94 -15.04 12.00 3.52
C LEU A 94 -15.24 13.11 4.57
N HIS A 95 -14.15 13.56 5.19
CA HIS A 95 -14.20 14.63 6.20
C HIS A 95 -14.19 16.01 5.56
N ARG A 96 -13.51 16.15 4.42
CA ARG A 96 -13.36 17.42 3.69
C ARG A 96 -14.57 17.73 2.80
N HIS A 97 -15.23 16.69 2.32
CA HIS A 97 -16.36 16.73 1.41
C HIS A 97 -17.37 15.66 1.83
N PRO A 98 -18.19 15.94 2.87
CA PRO A 98 -19.12 14.96 3.43
C PRO A 98 -20.19 14.46 2.45
N LEU A 99 -20.37 15.13 1.29
CA LEU A 99 -21.13 14.64 0.15
C LEU A 99 -20.37 14.98 -1.15
N GLY A 100 -20.12 13.95 -1.98
CA GLY A 100 -19.74 14.11 -3.38
C GLY A 100 -18.48 14.93 -3.66
N ALA A 101 -17.30 14.36 -3.45
CA ALA A 101 -16.07 14.89 -4.03
C ALA A 101 -15.89 14.43 -5.48
N SER A 102 -16.96 14.44 -6.30
CA SER A 102 -17.03 13.69 -7.57
C SER A 102 -15.83 13.93 -8.50
N ARG A 103 -15.26 15.14 -8.52
CA ARG A 103 -14.02 15.41 -9.27
C ARG A 103 -12.78 14.74 -8.65
N ALA A 104 -12.60 14.85 -7.34
CA ALA A 104 -11.48 14.23 -6.64
C ALA A 104 -11.60 12.70 -6.63
N VAL A 105 -12.80 12.14 -6.39
CA VAL A 105 -13.06 10.70 -6.45
C VAL A 105 -12.81 10.15 -7.86
N ARG A 106 -13.28 10.85 -8.92
CA ARG A 106 -12.94 10.49 -10.31
C ARG A 106 -11.43 10.53 -10.58
N LYS A 107 -10.72 11.54 -10.05
CA LYS A 107 -9.27 11.64 -10.20
C LYS A 107 -8.56 10.48 -9.49
N VAL A 108 -8.97 10.15 -8.27
CA VAL A 108 -8.47 8.98 -7.52
C VAL A 108 -8.69 7.70 -8.32
N GLY A 109 -9.91 7.48 -8.83
CA GLY A 109 -10.20 6.32 -9.67
C GLY A 109 -9.30 6.22 -10.91
N HIS A 110 -9.12 7.33 -11.62
CA HIS A 110 -8.20 7.40 -12.77
C HIS A 110 -6.76 7.05 -12.39
N ASP A 111 -6.24 7.65 -11.31
CA ASP A 111 -4.86 7.44 -10.87
C ASP A 111 -4.64 5.99 -10.39
N VAL A 112 -5.60 5.41 -9.66
CA VAL A 112 -5.50 4.04 -9.15
C VAL A 112 -5.65 3.01 -10.27
N VAL A 113 -6.55 3.21 -11.25
CA VAL A 113 -6.63 2.33 -12.44
C VAL A 113 -5.30 2.29 -13.18
N ARG A 114 -4.63 3.44 -13.33
CA ARG A 114 -3.28 3.50 -13.90
C ARG A 114 -2.28 2.70 -13.07
N CYS A 115 -2.28 2.85 -11.74
CA CYS A 115 -1.40 2.06 -10.86
C CYS A 115 -1.66 0.56 -10.98
N LEU A 116 -2.93 0.13 -10.94
CA LEU A 116 -3.30 -1.28 -11.07
C LEU A 116 -2.86 -1.86 -12.41
N ARG A 117 -3.01 -1.12 -13.51
CA ARG A 117 -2.51 -1.56 -14.82
C ARG A 117 -1.01 -1.85 -14.79
N GLU A 118 -0.20 -0.99 -14.19
CA GLU A 118 1.25 -1.21 -14.08
C GLU A 118 1.57 -2.39 -13.13
N LEU A 119 0.85 -2.50 -12.01
CA LEU A 119 1.01 -3.60 -11.05
C LEU A 119 0.67 -4.97 -11.67
N HIS A 120 -0.45 -5.03 -12.39
CA HIS A 120 -0.91 -6.22 -13.10
C HIS A 120 0.04 -6.60 -14.23
N ALA A 121 0.59 -5.62 -14.95
CA ALA A 121 1.61 -5.85 -15.99
C ALA A 121 2.93 -6.38 -15.40
N ALA A 122 3.26 -6.01 -14.16
CA ALA A 122 4.38 -6.58 -13.41
C ALA A 122 4.09 -7.97 -12.81
N GLY A 123 2.89 -8.51 -13.03
CA GLY A 123 2.51 -9.86 -12.60
C GLY A 123 1.99 -9.95 -11.17
N PHE A 124 1.53 -8.84 -10.59
CA PHE A 124 1.01 -8.78 -9.23
C PHE A 124 -0.49 -8.45 -9.21
N ILE A 125 -1.24 -8.98 -8.24
CA ILE A 125 -2.62 -8.59 -7.89
C ILE A 125 -2.58 -8.02 -6.48
N HIS A 126 -3.21 -6.88 -6.22
CA HIS A 126 -3.12 -6.18 -4.93
C HIS A 126 -3.85 -6.88 -3.79
N ASN A 127 -5.11 -7.29 -4.00
CA ASN A 127 -5.99 -7.98 -3.04
C ASN A 127 -6.31 -7.25 -1.73
N ASP A 128 -5.94 -5.99 -1.55
CA ASP A 128 -6.26 -5.23 -0.32
C ASP A 128 -6.41 -3.73 -0.60
N LEU A 129 -7.09 -3.41 -1.71
CA LEU A 129 -7.47 -2.04 -1.99
C LEU A 129 -8.53 -1.59 -1.00
N LYS A 130 -8.21 -0.49 -0.31
CA LYS A 130 -9.10 0.22 0.60
C LYS A 130 -8.74 1.70 0.62
N PRO A 131 -9.65 2.61 0.98
CA PRO A 131 -9.36 4.05 1.04
C PRO A 131 -8.21 4.44 1.98
N LEU A 132 -7.81 3.57 2.91
CA LEU A 132 -6.65 3.76 3.78
C LEU A 132 -5.31 3.40 3.13
N ASN A 133 -5.32 2.56 2.10
CA ASN A 133 -4.15 2.11 1.35
C ASN A 133 -3.93 2.92 0.06
N ILE A 134 -4.76 3.95 -0.16
CA ILE A 134 -4.60 4.90 -1.26
C ILE A 134 -4.31 6.25 -0.61
N LEU A 135 -3.13 6.81 -0.84
CA LEU A 135 -2.66 8.06 -0.24
C LEU A 135 -2.36 9.10 -1.31
N PHE A 136 -2.49 10.37 -0.93
CA PHE A 136 -2.02 11.47 -1.76
C PHE A 136 -0.51 11.66 -1.64
N GLY A 137 0.12 12.35 -2.59
CA GLY A 137 1.52 12.80 -2.43
C GLY A 137 1.69 13.77 -1.25
N ALA A 138 2.92 13.85 -0.72
CA ALA A 138 3.23 14.78 0.36
C ALA A 138 3.18 16.25 -0.09
N ALA A 139 2.87 17.14 0.85
CA ALA A 139 2.85 18.59 0.60
C ALA A 139 4.22 19.12 0.17
N GLY A 140 4.25 20.02 -0.82
CA GLY A 140 5.47 20.60 -1.37
C GLY A 140 6.13 19.76 -2.47
N THR A 141 5.55 18.60 -2.84
CA THR A 141 6.10 17.73 -3.88
C THR A 141 5.52 18.01 -5.27
N GLY A 142 4.47 18.83 -5.37
CA GLY A 142 3.71 19.02 -6.61
C GLY A 142 2.85 17.80 -6.99
N ARG A 143 2.79 16.78 -6.14
CA ARG A 143 2.00 15.53 -6.32
C ARG A 143 0.89 15.38 -5.27
N GLU A 144 0.50 16.46 -4.60
CA GLU A 144 -0.48 16.48 -3.51
C GLU A 144 -1.87 16.01 -3.93
N GLU A 145 -2.18 16.07 -5.21
CA GLU A 145 -3.44 15.59 -5.76
C GLU A 145 -3.30 14.22 -6.45
N GLU A 146 -2.09 13.65 -6.52
CA GLU A 146 -1.84 12.35 -7.14
C GLU A 146 -2.06 11.23 -6.14
N ALA A 147 -2.93 10.28 -6.49
CA ALA A 147 -3.13 9.08 -5.69
C ALA A 147 -1.99 8.07 -5.90
N HIS A 148 -1.52 7.52 -4.79
CA HIS A 148 -0.49 6.49 -4.70
C HIS A 148 -1.09 5.27 -4.01
N VAL A 149 -0.70 4.08 -4.46
CA VAL A 149 -1.15 2.80 -3.91
C VAL A 149 -0.07 2.25 -2.98
N LEU A 150 -0.51 1.67 -1.86
CA LEU A 150 0.32 1.22 -0.74
C LEU A 150 -0.19 -0.12 -0.18
N ASP A 151 0.62 -0.71 0.70
CA ASP A 151 0.30 -1.93 1.47
C ASP A 151 0.16 -3.18 0.60
N PHE A 152 1.31 -3.69 0.17
CA PHE A 152 1.43 -4.86 -0.70
C PHE A 152 1.55 -6.18 0.08
N GLY A 153 1.20 -6.17 1.37
CA GLY A 153 1.29 -7.36 2.23
C GLY A 153 0.34 -8.50 1.82
N MET A 154 -0.67 -8.21 1.00
CA MET A 154 -1.65 -9.20 0.53
C MET A 154 -1.49 -9.54 -0.96
N VAL A 155 -0.43 -9.06 -1.59
CA VAL A 155 -0.23 -9.25 -3.03
C VAL A 155 -0.10 -10.73 -3.39
N THR A 156 -0.74 -11.13 -4.48
CA THR A 156 -0.49 -12.43 -5.12
C THR A 156 0.14 -12.25 -6.48
N SER A 157 0.82 -13.26 -6.99
CA SER A 157 1.36 -13.25 -8.35
C SER A 157 0.39 -13.89 -9.35
N THR A 158 0.42 -13.42 -10.60
CA THR A 158 -0.29 -14.03 -11.72
C THR A 158 0.62 -15.00 -12.49
N GLY A 159 0.04 -16.10 -12.98
CA GLY A 159 0.71 -17.00 -13.94
C GLY A 159 1.97 -17.68 -13.41
N CYS A 160 3.04 -17.74 -14.21
CA CYS A 160 4.28 -18.44 -13.89
C CYS A 160 5.12 -17.81 -12.75
N LEU A 161 4.72 -16.64 -12.23
CA LEU A 161 5.34 -16.01 -11.06
C LEU A 161 4.79 -16.57 -9.74
N GLN A 162 3.92 -17.58 -9.78
CA GLN A 162 3.32 -18.25 -8.62
C GLN A 162 4.39 -18.70 -7.61
N GLU A 163 5.47 -19.33 -8.10
CA GLU A 163 6.57 -19.87 -7.28
C GLU A 163 7.30 -18.78 -6.47
N ALA A 164 7.22 -17.51 -6.88
CA ALA A 164 7.92 -16.42 -6.22
C ALA A 164 7.17 -15.81 -5.02
N VAL A 165 5.90 -16.18 -4.80
CA VAL A 165 5.03 -15.68 -3.70
C VAL A 165 4.47 -16.84 -2.84
N GLU A 166 4.83 -18.08 -3.16
CA GLU A 166 4.46 -19.26 -2.39
C GLU A 166 5.05 -19.20 -0.96
N GLY A 167 4.17 -19.10 0.03
CA GLY A 167 4.52 -19.02 1.45
C GLY A 167 3.69 -18.00 2.25
N CYS A 168 2.99 -17.08 1.58
CA CYS A 168 2.02 -16.18 2.21
C CYS A 168 0.61 -16.78 2.09
N GLU A 169 0.21 -17.64 3.02
CA GLU A 169 -1.19 -18.04 3.12
C GLU A 169 -2.08 -16.79 3.26
N LEU A 170 -3.02 -16.64 2.33
CA LEU A 170 -4.15 -15.74 2.45
C LEU A 170 -5.03 -16.23 3.62
N SER A 171 -4.65 -15.87 4.84
CA SER A 171 -5.54 -16.03 5.99
C SER A 171 -6.83 -15.27 5.69
N ALA A 172 -7.95 -16.00 5.79
CA ALA A 172 -9.32 -15.53 5.58
C ALA A 172 -9.75 -14.33 6.45
N GLY A 173 -8.86 -13.83 7.35
CA GLY A 173 -9.09 -12.66 8.19
C GLY A 173 -8.30 -11.39 7.80
N GLY A 174 -7.62 -11.37 6.64
CA GLY A 174 -6.74 -10.26 6.25
C GLY A 174 -7.43 -9.09 5.54
N ALA A 175 -8.48 -9.35 4.77
CA ALA A 175 -9.19 -8.32 4.01
C ALA A 175 -10.07 -7.46 4.93
N THR A 176 -10.15 -6.16 4.66
CA THR A 176 -11.18 -5.33 5.29
C THR A 176 -12.52 -5.71 4.64
N PRO A 177 -13.47 -6.36 5.36
CA PRO A 177 -14.63 -6.99 4.72
C PRO A 177 -15.47 -6.03 3.85
N LEU A 178 -15.45 -4.74 4.19
CA LEU A 178 -16.13 -3.67 3.47
C LEU A 178 -15.73 -3.55 1.99
N TYR A 179 -14.48 -3.85 1.63
CA TYR A 179 -13.94 -3.63 0.28
C TYR A 179 -13.42 -4.92 -0.37
N ALA A 180 -13.55 -6.05 0.31
CA ALA A 180 -13.14 -7.34 -0.22
C ALA A 180 -13.98 -7.70 -1.45
N ASN A 181 -13.33 -8.15 -2.51
CA ASN A 181 -14.03 -8.64 -3.69
C ASN A 181 -14.67 -10.02 -3.41
N LEU A 182 -15.61 -10.41 -4.26
CA LEU A 182 -16.35 -11.66 -4.15
C LEU A 182 -15.44 -12.88 -4.21
N ALA A 183 -14.37 -12.86 -5.02
CA ALA A 183 -13.43 -13.97 -5.07
C ALA A 183 -12.77 -14.21 -3.70
N GLN A 184 -12.36 -13.16 -3.00
CA GLN A 184 -11.81 -13.27 -1.65
C GLN A 184 -12.85 -13.76 -0.63
N LEU A 185 -14.07 -13.22 -0.68
CA LEU A 185 -15.14 -13.63 0.24
C LEU A 185 -15.56 -15.09 0.05
N GLU A 186 -15.49 -15.59 -1.18
CA GLU A 186 -15.80 -16.98 -1.54
C GLU A 186 -14.59 -17.92 -1.42
N GLY A 187 -13.42 -17.41 -1.04
CA GLY A 187 -12.18 -18.20 -0.93
C GLY A 187 -11.66 -18.72 -2.27
N ARG A 188 -12.02 -18.08 -3.39
CA ARG A 188 -11.54 -18.41 -4.73
C ARG A 188 -10.21 -17.71 -5.03
N PRO A 189 -9.40 -18.25 -5.96
CA PRO A 189 -8.25 -17.52 -6.50
C PRO A 189 -8.68 -16.18 -7.08
N THR A 190 -7.90 -15.13 -6.79
CA THR A 190 -8.11 -13.79 -7.33
C THR A 190 -7.39 -13.61 -8.68
N ALA A 191 -7.88 -12.64 -9.44
CA ALA A 191 -7.41 -12.22 -10.74
C ALA A 191 -7.36 -10.67 -10.81
N PRO A 192 -6.68 -10.08 -11.81
CA PRO A 192 -6.63 -8.63 -12.00
C PRO A 192 -7.98 -7.90 -11.96
N VAL A 193 -9.06 -8.54 -12.43
CA VAL A 193 -10.41 -7.97 -12.40
C VAL A 193 -10.95 -7.77 -10.97
N ASP A 194 -10.51 -8.58 -10.02
CA ASP A 194 -10.96 -8.53 -8.63
C ASP A 194 -10.42 -7.29 -7.89
N ASP A 195 -9.25 -6.78 -8.27
CA ASP A 195 -8.77 -5.47 -7.80
C ASP A 195 -9.66 -4.32 -8.31
N ILE A 196 -10.19 -4.43 -9.53
CA ILE A 196 -11.09 -3.43 -10.10
C ILE A 196 -12.42 -3.42 -9.36
N GLU A 197 -12.91 -4.59 -8.94
CA GLU A 197 -14.09 -4.72 -8.09
C GLU A 197 -13.88 -4.04 -6.72
N SER A 198 -12.78 -4.34 -6.03
CA SER A 198 -12.43 -3.66 -4.77
C SER A 198 -12.27 -2.15 -4.94
N LEU A 199 -11.70 -1.69 -6.05
CA LEU A 199 -11.62 -0.26 -6.37
C LEU A 199 -13.02 0.36 -6.53
N TRP A 200 -13.95 -0.32 -7.20
CA TRP A 200 -15.33 0.17 -7.32
C TRP A 200 -15.98 0.37 -5.95
N TYR A 201 -15.81 -0.57 -5.02
CA TYR A 201 -16.32 -0.43 -3.65
C TYR A 201 -15.67 0.75 -2.92
N CYS A 202 -14.36 0.96 -3.09
CA CYS A 202 -13.68 2.11 -2.54
C CYS A 202 -14.25 3.44 -3.08
N LEU A 203 -14.46 3.55 -4.39
CA LEU A 203 -14.97 4.77 -5.02
C LEU A 203 -16.43 5.04 -4.64
N ALA A 204 -17.27 4.01 -4.61
CA ALA A 204 -18.66 4.12 -4.16
C ALA A 204 -18.74 4.59 -2.70
N PHE A 205 -17.90 4.02 -1.82
CA PHE A 205 -17.79 4.45 -0.44
C PHE A 205 -17.30 5.90 -0.29
N LEU A 206 -16.32 6.32 -1.09
CA LEU A 206 -15.80 7.70 -1.06
C LEU A 206 -16.82 8.72 -1.56
N GLU A 207 -17.71 8.34 -2.48
CA GLU A 207 -18.75 9.22 -3.02
C GLU A 207 -19.98 9.28 -2.10
N GLY A 208 -20.42 8.13 -1.57
CA GLY A 208 -21.64 7.98 -0.79
C GLY A 208 -21.47 8.01 0.73
N GLY A 209 -20.25 7.84 1.24
CA GLY A 209 -19.93 7.79 2.68
C GLY A 209 -20.22 6.44 3.34
N GLU A 210 -21.02 5.58 2.71
CA GLU A 210 -21.37 4.24 3.19
C GLU A 210 -21.48 3.24 2.03
N LEU A 211 -21.43 1.96 2.36
CA LEU A 211 -21.75 0.85 1.47
C LEU A 211 -23.00 0.15 2.04
N PRO A 212 -23.86 -0.45 1.19
CA PRO A 212 -25.16 -0.94 1.62
C PRO A 212 -25.13 -2.27 2.43
N TRP A 213 -23.95 -2.78 2.77
CA TRP A 213 -23.74 -4.02 3.53
C TRP A 213 -23.04 -3.76 4.87
#